data_AF-A0A7X7AQA0-F1
#
_entry.id   AF-A0A7X7AQA0-F1
#
_cell.length_a   1.000
_cell.length_b   1.000
_cell.length_c   1.000
_cell.angle_alpha   90.00
_cell.angle_beta   90.00
_cell.angle_gamma   90.00
#
_symmetry.space_group_name_H-M   'P 1'
#
loop_
_entity.id
_entity.type
_entity.pdbx_description
1 polymer ?
#
loop_
_entity_poly.entity_id
_entity_poly.type
_entity_poly.pdbx_seq_one_letter_code
_entity_poly.pdbx_strand_id
1 'polypeptide(L)'
;FLYSAFQYSIEQDREADEDPTGTSHKNKYYSGNKQILYMYCIILSDYVKRDIDEPLVLYSALQRFFGYYANLMNKVIILLPEKQREIHLNQLYNPGDLNSASSEYRSDILMTLFKTELFADLYRWELTIDASKPFLLAEDKFIMLFDKQIDGTPQLALIRNPSELDHFNELIMEKLEDARCVTFNSDSIQEYLDRETAEEEKLEIDKKIKVLLSTTQAGYEPDHERDQVADFYGNLLEGGTSIYMSADSIASFLFKAEVIVPDLLTLDLELNDRINYLKRIRDYVESVKHASVHVINTPLNSLSLLLDGDLSLISLVHPFSQKVKYHIFSSSLIGPELENACVVSDINVSDYIDRQISQAQLHH
;
A
#
# COMPACT_ATOMS: atom_id res chain seq x y z
N PHE A 1 20.46 -17.40 12.12
CA PHE A 1 20.50 -16.07 11.51
C PHE A 1 21.93 -15.56 11.46
N LEU A 2 22.54 -15.14 12.57
CA LEU A 2 23.90 -14.57 12.56
C LEU A 2 24.95 -15.45 11.87
N TYR A 3 24.96 -16.75 12.16
CA TYR A 3 25.84 -17.69 11.47
C TYR A 3 25.67 -17.66 9.94
N SER A 4 24.42 -17.69 9.46
CA SER A 4 24.09 -17.57 8.03
C SER A 4 24.51 -16.23 7.44
N ALA A 5 24.40 -15.14 8.21
CA ALA A 5 24.82 -13.81 7.79
C ALA A 5 26.34 -13.70 7.66
N PHE A 6 27.09 -14.26 8.60
CA PHE A 6 28.56 -14.33 8.51
C PHE A 6 29.01 -15.17 7.32
N GLN A 7 28.40 -16.34 7.11
CA GLN A 7 28.69 -17.17 5.93
C GLN A 7 28.41 -16.42 4.63
N TYR A 8 27.25 -15.77 4.55
CA TYR A 8 26.87 -14.96 3.39
C TYR A 8 27.91 -13.86 3.11
N SER A 9 28.33 -13.11 4.12
CA SER A 9 29.34 -12.04 3.97
C SER A 9 30.67 -12.59 3.47
N ILE A 10 31.18 -13.66 4.08
CA ILE A 10 32.46 -14.29 3.68
C ILE A 10 32.36 -14.80 2.23
N GLU A 11 31.22 -15.36 1.84
CA GLU A 11 31.01 -15.81 0.47
C GLU A 11 30.93 -14.64 -0.52
N GLN A 12 30.35 -13.50 -0.15
CA GLN A 12 30.36 -12.30 -1.00
C GLN A 12 31.79 -11.81 -1.24
N ASP A 13 32.59 -11.69 -0.17
CA ASP A 13 33.97 -11.25 -0.25
C ASP A 13 34.81 -12.19 -1.15
N ARG A 14 34.64 -13.50 -0.95
CA ARG A 14 35.33 -14.52 -1.76
C ARG A 14 34.91 -14.49 -3.22
N GLU A 15 33.62 -14.29 -3.50
CA GLU A 15 33.13 -14.18 -4.88
C GLU A 15 33.66 -12.92 -5.57
N ALA A 16 33.74 -11.79 -4.86
CA ALA A 16 34.32 -10.56 -5.40
C ALA A 16 35.82 -10.71 -5.71
N ASP A 17 36.55 -11.48 -4.89
CA ASP A 17 37.96 -11.80 -5.14
C ASP A 17 38.16 -12.79 -6.30
N GLU A 18 37.29 -13.81 -6.42
CA GLU A 18 37.36 -14.85 -7.45
C GLU A 18 36.90 -14.37 -8.83
N ASP A 19 35.92 -13.47 -8.88
CA ASP A 19 35.42 -12.84 -10.11
C ASP A 19 35.18 -11.33 -9.91
N PRO A 20 36.25 -10.51 -10.03
CA PRO A 20 36.15 -9.06 -9.88
C PRO A 20 35.26 -8.39 -10.93
N THR A 21 34.95 -9.09 -12.03
CA THR A 21 34.10 -8.57 -13.11
C THR A 21 32.61 -8.83 -12.85
N GLY A 22 32.27 -9.70 -11.89
CA GLY A 22 30.88 -10.07 -11.57
C GLY A 22 30.14 -10.80 -12.70
N THR A 23 30.86 -11.32 -13.70
CA THR A 23 30.25 -11.91 -14.91
C THR A 23 29.79 -13.35 -14.72
N SER A 24 30.27 -14.03 -13.68
CA SER A 24 30.07 -15.45 -13.41
C SER A 24 29.68 -15.71 -11.95
N HIS A 25 28.58 -15.08 -11.50
CA HIS A 25 27.98 -15.45 -10.23
C HIS A 25 27.29 -16.81 -10.33
N LYS A 26 27.63 -17.72 -9.40
CA LYS A 26 26.94 -19.01 -9.26
C LYS A 26 25.60 -18.83 -8.56
N ASN A 27 24.60 -19.56 -9.04
CA ASN A 27 23.29 -19.64 -8.42
C ASN A 27 23.38 -20.32 -7.06
N LYS A 28 22.73 -19.75 -6.05
CA LYS A 28 22.69 -20.28 -4.68
C LYS A 28 21.30 -20.82 -4.37
N TYR A 29 21.24 -21.91 -3.62
CA TYR A 29 19.98 -22.58 -3.29
C TYR A 29 19.85 -22.76 -1.78
N TYR A 30 18.66 -22.47 -1.27
CA TYR A 30 18.33 -22.56 0.14
C TYR A 30 17.03 -23.34 0.30
N SER A 31 16.96 -24.20 1.32
CA SER A 31 15.83 -25.09 1.55
C SER A 31 15.32 -24.99 2.98
N GLY A 32 14.00 -25.04 3.13
CA GLY A 32 13.30 -25.00 4.41
C GLY A 32 12.96 -23.59 4.88
N ASN A 33 11.80 -23.47 5.56
CA ASN A 33 11.22 -22.19 6.02
C ASN A 33 12.20 -21.26 6.73
N LYS A 34 12.96 -21.80 7.68
CA LYS A 34 13.89 -21.02 8.50
C LYS A 34 15.03 -20.45 7.67
N GLN A 35 15.58 -21.25 6.77
CA GLN A 35 16.70 -20.83 5.93
C GLN A 35 16.25 -19.81 4.89
N ILE A 36 15.08 -20.01 4.27
CA ILE A 36 14.49 -19.05 3.33
C ILE A 36 14.27 -17.70 4.00
N LEU A 37 13.65 -17.67 5.18
CA LEU A 37 13.45 -16.43 5.93
C LEU A 37 14.77 -15.74 6.27
N TYR A 38 15.77 -16.50 6.72
CA TYR A 38 17.07 -15.93 7.06
C TYR A 38 17.73 -15.32 5.83
N MET A 39 17.80 -16.06 4.72
CA MET A 39 18.48 -15.58 3.52
C MET A 39 17.72 -14.44 2.84
N TYR A 40 16.39 -14.49 2.81
CA TYR A 40 15.57 -13.36 2.38
C TYR A 40 15.94 -12.07 3.12
N CYS A 41 15.93 -12.11 4.46
CA CYS A 41 16.27 -10.96 5.28
C CYS A 41 17.74 -10.53 5.14
N ILE A 42 18.68 -11.48 5.12
CA ILE A 42 20.12 -11.19 5.03
C ILE A 42 20.44 -10.50 3.71
N ILE A 43 19.99 -11.07 2.59
CA ILE A 43 20.29 -10.57 1.24
C ILE A 43 19.66 -9.19 1.06
N LEU A 44 18.37 -9.02 1.38
CA LEU A 44 17.73 -7.71 1.27
C LEU A 44 18.37 -6.65 2.16
N SER A 45 18.74 -7.02 3.40
CA SER A 45 19.41 -6.09 4.30
C SER A 45 20.76 -5.62 3.79
N ASP A 46 21.48 -6.47 3.05
CA ASP A 46 22.74 -6.12 2.41
C ASP A 46 22.51 -5.10 1.28
N TYR A 47 21.60 -5.40 0.34
CA TYR A 47 21.30 -4.51 -0.77
C TYR A 47 20.62 -3.19 -0.36
N VAL A 48 19.84 -3.17 0.72
CA VAL A 48 19.28 -1.92 1.27
C VAL A 48 20.37 -0.99 1.81
N LYS A 49 21.50 -1.55 2.30
CA LYS A 49 22.62 -0.78 2.85
C LYS A 49 23.68 -0.39 1.82
N ARG A 50 23.76 -1.10 0.69
CA ARG A 50 24.63 -0.77 -0.45
C ARG A 50 24.04 0.35 -1.28
N ASP A 51 24.89 1.13 -1.95
CA ASP A 51 24.50 2.13 -2.96
C ASP A 51 23.32 3.01 -2.52
N ILE A 52 23.43 3.56 -1.31
CA ILE A 52 22.32 4.23 -0.61
C ILE A 52 21.80 5.48 -1.33
N ASP A 53 22.61 6.03 -2.24
CA ASP A 53 22.29 7.23 -3.00
C ASP A 53 21.54 6.92 -4.31
N GLU A 54 21.36 5.64 -4.66
CA GLU A 54 20.54 5.20 -5.80
C GLU A 54 19.24 4.53 -5.32
N PRO A 55 18.10 4.72 -5.99
CA PRO A 55 16.89 3.96 -5.68
C PRO A 55 17.10 2.44 -5.78
N LEU A 56 16.44 1.67 -4.93
CA LEU A 56 16.35 0.22 -5.08
C LEU A 56 15.00 -0.13 -5.70
N VAL A 57 15.00 -0.50 -6.98
CA VAL A 57 13.80 -0.92 -7.71
C VAL A 57 13.60 -2.42 -7.54
N LEU A 58 12.43 -2.81 -7.01
CA LEU A 58 12.05 -4.19 -6.74
C LEU A 58 10.80 -4.55 -7.53
N TYR A 59 10.79 -5.71 -8.17
CA TYR A 59 9.60 -6.34 -8.77
C TYR A 59 9.29 -7.63 -8.03
N SER A 60 8.07 -7.80 -7.55
CA SER A 60 7.71 -8.97 -6.74
C SER A 60 6.37 -9.57 -7.11
N ALA A 61 6.38 -10.86 -7.42
CA ALA A 61 5.18 -11.69 -7.48
C ALA A 61 4.95 -12.49 -6.18
N LEU A 62 5.71 -12.17 -5.13
CA LEU A 62 5.61 -12.85 -3.84
C LEU A 62 4.30 -12.42 -3.16
N GLN A 63 3.43 -13.39 -2.89
CA GLN A 63 2.15 -13.13 -2.24
C GLN A 63 2.37 -12.54 -0.83
N ARG A 64 1.85 -11.34 -0.59
CA ARG A 64 1.94 -10.66 0.72
C ARG A 64 0.73 -10.86 1.60
N PHE A 65 -0.44 -10.97 0.98
CA PHE A 65 -1.72 -10.95 1.70
C PHE A 65 -2.30 -12.33 1.94
N PHE A 66 -2.05 -13.27 1.03
CA PHE A 66 -2.69 -14.59 1.05
C PHE A 66 -1.68 -15.72 0.80
N GLY A 67 -2.03 -16.92 1.25
CA GLY A 67 -1.28 -18.13 0.96
C GLY A 67 -0.03 -18.36 1.80
N TYR A 68 0.66 -19.47 1.50
CA TYR A 68 1.84 -19.94 2.21
C TYR A 68 2.95 -18.89 2.40
N TYR A 69 3.32 -18.19 1.33
CA TYR A 69 4.42 -17.23 1.40
C TYR A 69 4.03 -15.96 2.14
N ALA A 70 2.76 -15.54 2.12
CA ALA A 70 2.28 -14.46 2.97
C ALA A 70 2.44 -14.80 4.47
N ASN A 71 2.09 -16.03 4.88
CA ASN A 71 2.30 -16.49 6.25
C ASN A 71 3.79 -16.51 6.62
N LEU A 72 4.64 -16.94 5.68
CA LEU A 72 6.08 -16.94 5.89
C LEU A 72 6.60 -15.51 6.08
N MET A 73 6.27 -14.60 5.17
CA MET A 73 6.74 -13.22 5.14
C MET A 73 6.16 -12.35 6.26
N ASN A 74 4.99 -12.69 6.82
CA ASN A 74 4.46 -11.99 7.99
C ASN A 74 5.36 -12.11 9.24
N LYS A 75 6.35 -13.01 9.22
CA LYS A 75 7.37 -13.15 10.29
C LYS A 75 8.56 -12.22 10.09
N VAL A 76 8.65 -11.52 8.96
CA VAL A 76 9.71 -10.55 8.68
C VAL A 76 9.43 -9.28 9.47
N ILE A 77 10.44 -8.84 10.22
CA ILE A 77 10.40 -7.57 10.96
C ILE A 77 11.24 -6.60 10.16
N ILE A 78 10.63 -5.47 9.81
CA ILE A 78 11.29 -4.40 9.05
C ILE A 78 11.65 -3.30 10.03
N LEU A 79 12.93 -3.00 10.08
CA LEU A 79 13.47 -1.93 10.90
C LEU A 79 13.79 -0.77 9.97
N LEU A 80 13.19 0.39 10.22
CA LEU A 80 13.44 1.59 9.44
C LEU A 80 14.88 2.06 9.71
N PRO A 81 15.75 2.16 8.68
CA PRO A 81 17.14 2.59 8.88
C PRO A 81 17.25 4.09 9.19
N GLU A 82 18.35 4.50 9.82
CA GLU A 82 18.61 5.92 10.16
C GLU A 82 18.79 6.81 8.91
N LYS A 83 19.54 6.33 7.90
CA LYS A 83 19.59 6.91 6.55
C LYS A 83 18.75 6.01 5.66
N GLN A 84 17.65 6.55 5.14
CA GLN A 84 16.75 5.81 4.29
C GLN A 84 17.20 5.87 2.83
N ARG A 85 17.34 4.70 2.24
CA ARG A 85 17.42 4.51 0.80
C ARG A 85 16.01 4.62 0.23
N GLU A 86 15.86 5.25 -0.93
CA GLU A 86 14.60 5.19 -1.68
C GLU A 86 14.40 3.76 -2.22
N ILE A 87 13.24 3.16 -1.94
CA ILE A 87 12.89 1.81 -2.39
C ILE A 87 11.60 1.91 -3.18
N HIS A 88 11.63 1.54 -4.46
CA HIS A 88 10.44 1.41 -5.28
C HIS A 88 10.05 -0.05 -5.34
N LEU A 89 8.84 -0.38 -4.90
CA LEU A 89 8.36 -1.76 -4.82
C LEU A 89 7.18 -1.97 -5.75
N ASN A 90 7.42 -2.62 -6.89
CA ASN A 90 6.40 -3.04 -7.84
C ASN A 90 5.87 -4.44 -7.46
N GLN A 91 4.73 -4.47 -6.79
CA GLN A 91 4.04 -5.69 -6.41
C GLN A 91 3.10 -6.14 -7.54
N LEU A 92 3.46 -7.26 -8.15
CA LEU A 92 2.77 -7.92 -9.24
C LEU A 92 1.76 -8.92 -8.64
N TYR A 93 0.54 -8.95 -9.16
CA TYR A 93 -0.44 -9.96 -8.77
C TYR A 93 -1.41 -10.30 -9.91
N ASN A 94 -1.94 -11.51 -9.85
CA ASN A 94 -3.01 -11.98 -10.71
C ASN A 94 -4.35 -11.89 -9.96
N PRO A 95 -5.34 -11.12 -10.46
CA PRO A 95 -6.65 -10.98 -9.82
C PRO A 95 -7.36 -12.33 -9.58
N GLY A 96 -7.20 -13.30 -10.49
CA GLY A 96 -7.87 -14.61 -10.38
C GLY A 96 -7.40 -15.46 -9.20
N ASP A 97 -6.18 -15.22 -8.70
CA ASP A 97 -5.56 -16.03 -7.65
C ASP A 97 -5.92 -15.56 -6.24
N LEU A 98 -6.55 -14.39 -6.10
CA LEU A 98 -6.96 -13.84 -4.79
C LEU A 98 -8.02 -14.71 -4.12
N ASN A 99 -8.94 -15.28 -4.89
CA ASN A 99 -10.03 -16.10 -4.36
C ASN A 99 -9.55 -17.48 -3.91
N SER A 100 -8.63 -18.10 -4.65
CA SER A 100 -8.11 -19.45 -4.35
C SER A 100 -7.14 -19.45 -3.18
N ALA A 101 -6.25 -18.45 -3.08
CA ALA A 101 -5.23 -18.36 -2.04
C ALA A 101 -5.76 -17.92 -0.65
N SER A 102 -6.94 -17.29 -0.60
CA SER A 102 -7.54 -16.79 0.64
C SER A 102 -7.85 -17.88 1.68
N SER A 103 -7.97 -19.14 1.25
CA SER A 103 -8.33 -20.27 2.10
C SER A 103 -7.19 -20.79 2.99
N GLU A 104 -5.93 -20.57 2.61
CA GLU A 104 -4.76 -21.08 3.36
C GLU A 104 -4.32 -20.16 4.50
N TYR A 105 -4.25 -18.86 4.22
CA TYR A 105 -3.82 -17.82 5.14
C TYR A 105 -4.25 -16.46 4.60
N ARG A 106 -4.58 -15.55 5.51
CA ARG A 106 -4.89 -14.15 5.21
C ARG A 106 -4.22 -13.27 6.26
N SER A 107 -3.37 -12.34 5.81
CA SER A 107 -2.85 -11.28 6.67
C SER A 107 -3.90 -10.18 6.85
N ASP A 108 -3.71 -9.34 7.86
CA ASP A 108 -4.36 -8.02 7.93
C ASP A 108 -3.86 -7.17 6.74
N ILE A 109 -4.74 -6.92 5.77
CA ILE A 109 -4.37 -6.31 4.49
C ILE A 109 -4.00 -4.84 4.71
N LEU A 110 -4.83 -4.13 5.47
CA LEU A 110 -4.66 -2.71 5.73
C LEU A 110 -3.36 -2.44 6.48
N MET A 111 -3.08 -3.22 7.52
CA MET A 111 -1.84 -3.13 8.27
C MET A 111 -0.62 -3.51 7.43
N THR A 112 -0.72 -4.56 6.61
CA THR A 112 0.38 -5.01 5.75
C THR A 112 0.70 -3.97 4.68
N LEU A 113 -0.33 -3.36 4.09
CA LEU A 113 -0.19 -2.27 3.13
C LEU A 113 0.48 -1.07 3.76
N PHE A 114 -0.05 -0.58 4.88
CA PHE A 114 0.52 0.57 5.61
C PHE A 114 1.97 0.32 6.01
N LYS A 115 2.28 -0.83 6.61
CA LYS A 115 3.66 -1.19 6.97
C LYS A 115 4.58 -1.26 5.76
N THR A 116 4.06 -1.60 4.57
CA THR A 116 4.85 -1.63 3.35
C THR A 116 5.20 -0.21 2.87
N GLU A 117 4.22 0.68 2.88
CA GLU A 117 4.41 2.11 2.57
C GLU A 117 5.32 2.82 3.60
N LEU A 118 5.48 2.28 4.81
CA LEU A 118 6.46 2.81 5.79
C LEU A 118 7.91 2.66 5.35
N PHE A 119 8.26 1.79 4.40
CA PHE A 119 9.67 1.59 4.00
C PHE A 119 9.90 1.54 2.50
N ALA A 120 8.85 1.45 1.68
CA ALA A 120 8.96 1.40 0.23
C ALA A 120 7.78 2.12 -0.43
N ASP A 121 8.07 2.82 -1.52
CA ASP A 121 7.08 3.39 -2.42
C ASP A 121 6.46 2.23 -3.24
N LEU A 122 5.36 1.67 -2.74
CA LEU A 122 4.71 0.48 -3.28
C LEU A 122 3.76 0.78 -4.46
N TYR A 123 3.99 0.17 -5.62
CA TYR A 123 3.09 0.19 -6.76
C TYR A 123 2.50 -1.20 -6.98
N ARG A 124 1.18 -1.30 -7.16
CA ARG A 124 0.51 -2.58 -7.40
C ARG A 124 0.10 -2.69 -8.85
N TRP A 125 0.46 -3.82 -9.47
CA TRP A 125 0.24 -4.11 -10.87
C TRP A 125 -0.58 -5.38 -11.03
N GLU A 126 -1.63 -5.30 -11.84
CA GLU A 126 -2.41 -6.44 -12.28
C GLU A 126 -1.87 -6.99 -13.59
N LEU A 127 -1.52 -8.28 -13.58
CA LEU A 127 -1.02 -8.98 -14.75
C LEU A 127 -1.27 -10.47 -14.62
N THR A 128 -1.27 -11.16 -15.75
CA THR A 128 -1.33 -12.63 -15.79
C THR A 128 0.05 -13.18 -15.46
N ILE A 129 0.23 -13.59 -14.20
CA ILE A 129 1.45 -14.22 -13.70
C ILE A 129 1.12 -15.52 -12.98
N ASP A 130 2.03 -16.50 -13.07
CA ASP A 130 1.91 -17.78 -12.38
C ASP A 130 2.18 -17.60 -10.88
N ALA A 131 1.12 -17.50 -10.07
CA ALA A 131 1.23 -17.36 -8.63
C ALA A 131 1.87 -18.58 -7.93
N SER A 132 2.02 -19.73 -8.62
CA SER A 132 2.72 -20.89 -8.07
C SER A 132 4.24 -20.73 -8.07
N LYS A 133 4.77 -19.76 -8.82
CA LYS A 133 6.21 -19.45 -8.94
C LYS A 133 6.52 -18.03 -8.50
N PRO A 134 6.35 -17.71 -7.21
CA PRO A 134 6.61 -16.37 -6.73
C PRO A 134 8.09 -16.01 -6.85
N PHE A 135 8.36 -14.72 -7.05
CA PHE A 135 9.72 -14.20 -7.10
C PHE A 135 9.84 -12.81 -6.45
N LEU A 136 11.08 -12.43 -6.20
CA LEU A 136 11.49 -11.06 -5.90
C LEU A 136 12.75 -10.74 -6.71
N LEU A 137 12.61 -9.83 -7.66
CA LEU A 137 13.67 -9.29 -8.51
C LEU A 137 14.07 -7.92 -7.98
N ALA A 138 15.36 -7.71 -7.77
CA ALA A 138 15.96 -6.38 -7.64
C ALA A 138 16.68 -6.06 -8.95
N GLU A 139 16.26 -4.99 -9.61
CA GLU A 139 16.73 -4.60 -10.93
C GLU A 139 18.28 -4.56 -10.96
N ASP A 140 18.85 -5.26 -11.93
CA ASP A 140 20.29 -5.42 -12.19
C ASP A 140 21.12 -5.97 -11.02
N LYS A 141 20.47 -6.49 -9.97
CA LYS A 141 21.13 -6.88 -8.72
C LYS A 141 20.99 -8.36 -8.42
N PHE A 142 19.76 -8.87 -8.40
CA PHE A 142 19.49 -10.29 -8.16
C PHE A 142 18.03 -10.64 -8.45
N ILE A 143 17.75 -11.93 -8.63
CA ILE A 143 16.40 -12.48 -8.50
C ILE A 143 16.37 -13.64 -7.50
N MET A 144 15.34 -13.62 -6.66
CA MET A 144 14.96 -14.67 -5.73
C MET A 144 13.76 -15.42 -6.28
N LEU A 145 13.94 -16.69 -6.64
CA LEU A 145 12.87 -17.57 -7.11
C LEU A 145 12.43 -18.50 -5.98
N PHE A 146 11.14 -18.56 -5.72
CA PHE A 146 10.56 -19.37 -4.65
C PHE A 146 9.79 -20.55 -5.24
N ASP A 147 10.02 -21.75 -4.69
CA ASP A 147 9.40 -22.98 -5.18
C ASP A 147 9.16 -23.98 -4.02
N LYS A 148 8.50 -25.10 -4.29
CA LYS A 148 8.34 -26.22 -3.36
C LYS A 148 8.84 -27.51 -4.00
N GLN A 149 9.60 -28.30 -3.25
CA GLN A 149 9.97 -29.65 -3.66
C GLN A 149 8.74 -30.57 -3.69
N ILE A 150 8.91 -31.77 -4.26
CA ILE A 150 7.85 -32.79 -4.36
C ILE A 150 7.25 -33.14 -2.99
N ASP A 151 8.05 -33.06 -1.92
CA ASP A 151 7.61 -33.31 -0.54
C ASP A 151 6.99 -32.07 0.14
N GLY A 152 6.86 -30.95 -0.58
CA GLY A 152 6.35 -29.68 -0.09
C GLY A 152 7.39 -28.80 0.62
N THR A 153 8.65 -29.25 0.74
CA THR A 153 9.72 -28.46 1.37
C THR A 153 9.98 -27.21 0.53
N PRO A 154 9.88 -25.99 1.10
CA PRO A 154 10.06 -24.78 0.33
C PRO A 154 11.53 -24.60 -0.06
N GLN A 155 11.76 -23.97 -1.20
CA GLN A 155 13.07 -23.63 -1.72
C GLN A 155 13.15 -22.17 -2.16
N LEU A 156 14.35 -21.63 -2.09
CA LEU A 156 14.72 -20.32 -2.61
C LEU A 156 15.99 -20.47 -3.46
N ALA A 157 15.91 -20.09 -4.73
CA ALA A 157 17.08 -19.91 -5.58
C ALA A 157 17.42 -18.42 -5.66
N LEU A 158 18.69 -18.07 -5.44
CA LEU A 158 19.25 -16.75 -5.64
C LEU A 158 20.12 -16.76 -6.89
N ILE A 159 19.76 -15.93 -7.86
CA ILE A 159 20.45 -15.74 -9.13
C ILE A 159 21.00 -14.31 -9.16
N ARG A 160 22.26 -14.17 -9.56
CA ARG A 160 22.99 -12.89 -9.68
C ARG A 160 23.81 -12.79 -10.98
N ASN A 161 23.69 -13.79 -11.86
CA ASN A 161 24.43 -13.78 -13.11
C ASN A 161 23.86 -12.68 -14.03
N PRO A 162 24.68 -11.72 -14.52
CA PRO A 162 24.17 -10.59 -15.30
C PRO A 162 23.33 -11.00 -16.51
N SER A 163 23.78 -11.99 -17.30
CA SER A 163 23.04 -12.44 -18.48
C SER A 163 21.70 -13.11 -18.14
N GLU A 164 21.60 -13.79 -17.00
CA GLU A 164 20.32 -14.32 -16.52
C GLU A 164 19.41 -13.18 -16.02
N LEU A 165 19.97 -12.19 -15.31
CA LEU A 165 19.24 -11.03 -14.82
C LEU A 165 18.68 -10.18 -15.96
N ASP A 166 19.46 -9.92 -17.00
CA ASP A 166 19.02 -9.19 -18.21
C ASP A 166 17.77 -9.85 -18.81
N HIS A 167 17.78 -11.18 -18.93
CA HIS A 167 16.63 -11.93 -19.44
C HIS A 167 15.39 -11.82 -18.53
N PHE A 168 15.57 -11.88 -17.21
CA PHE A 168 14.44 -11.69 -16.28
C PHE A 168 13.90 -10.26 -16.31
N ASN A 169 14.77 -9.26 -16.36
CA ASN A 169 14.38 -7.86 -16.50
C ASN A 169 13.54 -7.66 -17.78
N GLU A 170 14.03 -8.13 -18.94
CA GLU A 170 13.32 -8.07 -20.22
C GLU A 170 11.93 -8.72 -20.13
N LEU A 171 11.84 -9.92 -19.55
CA LEU A 171 10.57 -10.63 -19.39
C LEU A 171 9.57 -9.86 -18.51
N ILE A 172 10.05 -9.24 -17.42
CA ILE A 172 9.17 -8.45 -16.54
C ILE A 172 8.71 -7.18 -17.25
N MET A 173 9.60 -6.50 -17.96
CA MET A 173 9.23 -5.29 -18.72
C MET A 173 8.22 -5.61 -19.81
N GLU A 174 8.40 -6.69 -20.58
CA GLU A 174 7.42 -7.17 -21.57
C GLU A 174 6.05 -7.43 -20.91
N LYS A 175 6.03 -8.05 -19.73
CA LYS A 175 4.77 -8.29 -18.99
C LYS A 175 4.12 -7.02 -18.46
N LEU A 176 4.90 -5.98 -18.20
CA LEU A 176 4.39 -4.71 -17.71
C LEU A 176 3.76 -3.84 -18.81
N GLU A 177 4.11 -4.06 -20.08
CA GLU A 177 3.48 -3.35 -21.21
C GLU A 177 1.97 -3.56 -21.28
N ASP A 178 1.50 -4.78 -20.97
CA ASP A 178 0.08 -5.15 -20.91
C ASP A 178 -0.49 -5.06 -19.48
N ALA A 179 0.34 -4.72 -18.49
CA ALA A 179 -0.08 -4.69 -17.10
C ALA A 179 -0.86 -3.43 -16.76
N ARG A 180 -1.73 -3.55 -15.77
CA ARG A 180 -2.52 -2.43 -15.27
C ARG A 180 -2.04 -2.00 -13.90
N CYS A 181 -1.54 -0.78 -13.78
CA CYS A 181 -1.24 -0.21 -12.47
C CYS A 181 -2.55 0.17 -11.76
N VAL A 182 -2.74 -0.36 -10.55
CA VAL A 182 -3.89 -0.07 -9.68
C VAL A 182 -3.49 0.75 -8.46
N THR A 183 -2.36 1.45 -8.58
CA THR A 183 -1.84 2.37 -7.59
C THR A 183 -1.42 3.66 -8.26
N PHE A 184 -1.84 4.78 -7.70
CA PHE A 184 -1.53 6.09 -8.26
C PHE A 184 -1.41 7.13 -7.15
N ASN A 185 -0.83 8.27 -7.47
CA ASN A 185 -0.73 9.43 -6.59
C ASN A 185 -1.25 10.66 -7.35
N SER A 186 -1.11 11.85 -6.75
CA SER A 186 -1.49 13.12 -7.40
C SER A 186 -0.89 13.32 -8.80
N ASP A 187 0.30 12.78 -9.04
CA ASP A 187 1.06 13.02 -10.26
C ASP A 187 0.65 12.04 -11.39
N SER A 188 0.20 10.84 -11.04
CA SER A 188 -0.18 9.78 -11.99
C SER A 188 -1.69 9.52 -12.11
N ILE A 189 -2.52 10.23 -11.33
CA ILE A 189 -3.97 10.00 -11.31
C ILE A 189 -4.66 10.30 -12.65
N GLN A 190 -4.16 11.28 -13.40
CA GLN A 190 -4.72 11.63 -14.71
C GLN A 190 -4.46 10.52 -15.73
N GLU A 191 -3.24 9.97 -15.76
CA GLU A 191 -2.89 8.81 -16.58
C GLU A 191 -3.76 7.59 -16.23
N TYR A 192 -4.00 7.37 -14.93
CA TYR A 192 -4.93 6.32 -14.49
C TYR A 192 -6.35 6.53 -15.05
N LEU A 193 -6.88 7.76 -15.02
CA LEU A 193 -8.24 8.08 -15.48
C LEU A 193 -8.40 8.11 -17.01
N ASP A 194 -7.32 8.37 -17.76
CA ASP A 194 -7.34 8.50 -19.22
C ASP A 194 -7.17 7.16 -19.97
N ARG A 195 -7.13 6.04 -19.25
CA ARG A 195 -6.99 4.70 -19.84
C ARG A 195 -8.12 4.36 -20.83
N GLU A 196 -7.75 3.84 -22.01
CA GLU A 196 -8.69 3.58 -23.12
C GLU A 196 -9.74 2.48 -22.81
N THR A 197 -9.47 1.60 -21.84
CA THR A 197 -10.32 0.44 -21.50
C THR A 197 -10.75 0.47 -20.03
N ALA A 198 -11.82 1.21 -19.73
CA ALA A 198 -12.52 1.11 -18.45
C ALA A 198 -13.67 0.10 -18.57
N GLU A 199 -13.62 -1.00 -17.80
CA GLU A 199 -14.80 -1.87 -17.59
C GLU A 199 -15.88 -1.10 -16.80
N GLU A 200 -17.15 -1.49 -16.92
CA GLU A 200 -18.27 -0.80 -16.27
C GLU A 200 -18.12 -0.69 -14.74
N GLU A 201 -17.69 -1.76 -14.05
CA GLU A 201 -17.43 -1.73 -12.59
C GLU A 201 -16.33 -0.72 -12.21
N LYS A 202 -15.37 -0.50 -13.11
CA LYS A 202 -14.28 0.45 -12.92
C LYS A 202 -14.72 1.88 -13.23
N LEU A 203 -15.77 2.05 -14.03
CA LEU A 203 -16.34 3.36 -14.32
C LEU A 203 -16.98 4.00 -13.08
N GLU A 204 -17.59 3.21 -12.19
CA GLU A 204 -18.17 3.74 -10.95
C GLU A 204 -17.09 4.25 -9.99
N ILE A 205 -16.05 3.45 -9.72
CA ILE A 205 -14.93 3.92 -8.88
C ILE A 205 -14.20 5.11 -9.53
N ASP A 206 -14.07 5.15 -10.86
CA ASP A 206 -13.50 6.31 -11.57
C ASP A 206 -14.35 7.56 -11.39
N LYS A 207 -15.68 7.47 -11.39
CA LYS A 207 -16.56 8.61 -11.06
C LYS A 207 -16.31 9.10 -9.64
N LYS A 208 -16.17 8.18 -8.67
CA LYS A 208 -15.86 8.55 -7.29
C LYS A 208 -14.50 9.22 -7.17
N ILE A 209 -13.49 8.71 -7.87
CA ILE A 209 -12.16 9.32 -7.96
C ILE A 209 -12.26 10.72 -8.59
N LYS A 210 -13.07 10.91 -9.63
CA LYS A 210 -13.32 12.24 -10.22
C LYS A 210 -14.03 13.19 -9.25
N VAL A 211 -14.94 12.70 -8.41
CA VAL A 211 -15.54 13.50 -7.33
C VAL A 211 -14.46 13.92 -6.32
N LEU A 212 -13.60 13.00 -5.89
CA LEU A 212 -12.43 13.30 -5.04
C LEU A 212 -11.54 14.39 -5.66
N LEU A 213 -11.26 14.30 -6.96
CA LEU A 213 -10.44 15.29 -7.66
C LEU A 213 -11.13 16.65 -7.86
N SER A 214 -12.43 16.68 -8.12
CA SER A 214 -13.15 17.92 -8.42
C SER A 214 -13.15 18.93 -7.27
N THR A 215 -13.00 18.47 -6.03
CA THR A 215 -12.90 19.31 -4.83
C THR A 215 -11.51 19.89 -4.62
N THR A 216 -10.48 19.35 -5.29
CA THR A 216 -9.07 19.79 -5.15
C THR A 216 -8.77 21.09 -5.90
N GLN A 217 -9.38 21.31 -7.07
CA GLN A 217 -9.03 22.44 -7.95
C GLN A 217 -9.69 23.77 -7.53
N ALA A 218 -10.80 23.72 -6.80
CA ALA A 218 -11.52 24.93 -6.39
C ALA A 218 -11.01 25.53 -5.08
N GLY A 219 -10.22 24.77 -4.29
CA GLY A 219 -9.95 25.13 -2.90
C GLY A 219 -11.21 25.06 -2.03
N TYR A 220 -11.03 24.93 -0.72
CA TYR A 220 -12.11 25.14 0.23
C TYR A 220 -12.42 26.64 0.27
N GLU A 221 -13.55 27.08 -0.30
CA GLU A 221 -14.05 28.44 -0.13
C GLU A 221 -15.09 28.48 0.99
N PRO A 222 -14.82 29.13 2.14
CA PRO A 222 -15.71 29.13 3.30
C PRO A 222 -17.09 29.76 3.05
N ASP A 223 -17.23 30.57 1.99
CA ASP A 223 -18.25 31.62 1.84
C ASP A 223 -19.41 31.30 0.86
N HIS A 224 -19.57 30.07 0.40
CA HIS A 224 -20.68 29.73 -0.50
C HIS A 224 -21.97 29.36 0.24
N GLU A 225 -23.11 29.90 -0.26
CA GLU A 225 -24.49 29.55 0.14
C GLU A 225 -24.86 28.07 -0.06
N ARG A 226 -23.99 27.29 -0.74
CA ARG A 226 -24.09 25.84 -0.91
C ARG A 226 -23.10 25.15 0.02
N ASP A 227 -23.58 24.18 0.79
CA ASP A 227 -22.69 23.37 1.63
C ASP A 227 -21.89 22.38 0.77
N GLN A 228 -20.74 22.83 0.27
CA GLN A 228 -19.83 22.04 -0.55
C GLN A 228 -19.42 20.72 0.12
N VAL A 229 -19.36 20.69 1.47
CA VAL A 229 -19.05 19.47 2.22
C VAL A 229 -20.20 18.48 2.10
N ALA A 230 -21.44 18.93 2.29
CA ALA A 230 -22.62 18.08 2.11
C ALA A 230 -22.77 17.57 0.67
N ASP A 231 -22.52 18.43 -0.33
CA ASP A 231 -22.54 18.04 -1.75
C ASP A 231 -21.44 17.00 -2.05
N PHE A 232 -20.24 17.20 -1.53
CA PHE A 232 -19.11 16.28 -1.68
C PHE A 232 -19.41 14.89 -1.08
N TYR A 233 -19.82 14.84 0.19
CA TYR A 233 -20.16 13.57 0.83
C TYR A 233 -21.41 12.93 0.22
N GLY A 234 -22.40 13.74 -0.20
CA GLY A 234 -23.58 13.25 -0.93
C GLY A 234 -23.21 12.54 -2.24
N ASN A 235 -22.35 13.15 -3.05
CA ASN A 235 -21.89 12.56 -4.32
C ASN A 235 -21.03 11.31 -4.08
N LEU A 236 -20.18 11.33 -3.04
CA LEU A 236 -19.36 10.16 -2.70
C LEU A 236 -20.20 8.99 -2.19
N LEU A 237 -21.24 9.23 -1.37
CA LEU A 237 -22.07 8.19 -0.76
C LEU A 237 -23.20 7.69 -1.69
N GLU A 238 -23.44 8.34 -2.83
CA GLU A 238 -24.42 7.89 -3.82
C GLU A 238 -24.17 6.43 -4.25
N GLY A 239 -25.21 5.64 -4.47
CA GLY A 239 -25.06 4.24 -4.90
C GLY A 239 -24.75 3.24 -3.78
N GLY A 240 -24.79 3.67 -2.51
CA GLY A 240 -24.57 2.80 -1.35
C GLY A 240 -23.09 2.69 -0.94
N THR A 241 -22.24 3.56 -1.47
CA THR A 241 -20.83 3.65 -1.12
C THR A 241 -20.66 3.92 0.38
N SER A 242 -19.63 3.32 1.00
CA SER A 242 -19.29 3.54 2.40
C SER A 242 -17.91 4.18 2.56
N ILE A 243 -17.78 5.13 3.48
CA ILE A 243 -16.54 5.84 3.79
C ILE A 243 -16.05 5.40 5.17
N TYR A 244 -14.78 5.00 5.27
CA TYR A 244 -14.13 4.69 6.54
C TYR A 244 -12.92 5.58 6.72
N MET A 245 -12.81 6.22 7.89
CA MET A 245 -11.69 7.07 8.26
C MET A 245 -11.03 6.52 9.53
N SER A 246 -9.70 6.52 9.61
CA SER A 246 -9.06 6.21 10.88
C SER A 246 -9.27 7.34 11.89
N ALA A 247 -9.44 6.97 13.16
CA ALA A 247 -9.55 7.91 14.27
C ALA A 247 -8.34 8.85 14.33
N ASP A 248 -7.15 8.32 14.00
CA ASP A 248 -5.90 9.05 13.92
C ASP A 248 -5.91 10.09 12.79
N SER A 249 -6.50 9.80 11.61
CA SER A 249 -6.64 10.78 10.52
C SER A 249 -7.35 12.06 10.98
N ILE A 250 -8.44 11.91 11.76
CA ILE A 250 -9.21 13.05 12.27
C ILE A 250 -8.40 13.89 13.26
N ALA A 251 -7.72 13.22 14.19
CA ALA A 251 -6.84 13.90 15.14
C ALA A 251 -5.68 14.61 14.41
N SER A 252 -5.01 13.91 13.50
CA SER A 252 -3.88 14.43 12.72
C SER A 252 -4.24 15.66 11.90
N PHE A 253 -5.40 15.71 11.25
CA PHE A 253 -5.87 16.93 10.59
C PHE A 253 -6.09 18.08 11.55
N LEU A 254 -6.78 17.83 12.65
CA LEU A 254 -7.12 18.88 13.61
C LEU A 254 -5.89 19.46 14.32
N PHE A 255 -4.92 18.63 14.66
CA PHE A 255 -3.74 19.04 15.45
C PHE A 255 -2.50 19.34 14.61
N LYS A 256 -2.34 18.68 13.46
CA LYS A 256 -1.11 18.76 12.63
C LYS A 256 -1.34 19.26 11.21
N ALA A 257 -2.59 19.55 10.84
CA ALA A 257 -2.96 19.92 9.47
C ALA A 257 -2.52 18.86 8.44
N GLU A 258 -2.71 17.59 8.78
CA GLU A 258 -2.55 16.45 7.86
C GLU A 258 -3.90 16.08 7.19
N VAL A 259 -3.89 15.22 6.17
CA VAL A 259 -5.05 14.92 5.30
C VAL A 259 -6.06 13.96 5.98
N ILE A 260 -7.37 14.30 6.07
CA ILE A 260 -8.47 13.40 6.53
C ILE A 260 -9.16 12.67 5.38
N VAL A 261 -9.34 13.33 4.25
CA VAL A 261 -10.11 12.85 3.09
C VAL A 261 -9.16 12.91 1.91
N PRO A 262 -9.20 11.97 0.95
CA PRO A 262 -8.24 12.01 -0.13
C PRO A 262 -8.30 13.37 -0.83
N ASP A 263 -7.24 14.15 -0.63
CA ASP A 263 -6.96 15.48 -1.16
C ASP A 263 -7.74 16.72 -0.69
N LEU A 264 -8.17 16.78 0.58
CA LEU A 264 -8.07 18.09 1.26
C LEU A 264 -6.59 18.32 1.59
N LEU A 265 -5.86 18.91 0.63
CA LEU A 265 -4.51 19.41 0.83
C LEU A 265 -4.60 20.53 1.87
N THR A 266 -4.43 20.15 3.13
CA THR A 266 -4.49 20.99 4.33
C THR A 266 -3.35 21.98 4.44
N LEU A 267 -2.55 22.16 3.37
CA LEU A 267 -1.31 22.90 3.42
C LEU A 267 -1.47 24.36 3.90
N ASP A 268 -2.69 24.93 3.94
CA ASP A 268 -2.93 26.29 4.42
C ASP A 268 -4.20 26.49 5.29
N LEU A 269 -4.82 25.45 5.89
CA LEU A 269 -6.02 25.65 6.72
C LEU A 269 -5.70 25.99 8.19
N GLU A 270 -6.14 27.18 8.61
CA GLU A 270 -6.10 27.60 10.02
C GLU A 270 -6.95 26.68 10.90
N LEU A 271 -6.66 26.65 12.21
CA LEU A 271 -7.36 25.75 13.15
C LEU A 271 -8.89 25.93 13.12
N ASN A 272 -9.37 27.18 13.01
CA ASN A 272 -10.81 27.45 12.96
C ASN A 272 -11.47 26.89 11.70
N ASP A 273 -10.79 26.93 10.56
CA ASP A 273 -11.32 26.38 9.30
C ASP A 273 -11.36 24.85 9.36
N ARG A 274 -10.34 24.23 9.97
CA ARG A 274 -10.34 22.79 10.26
C ARG A 274 -11.48 22.38 11.20
N ILE A 275 -11.73 23.16 12.26
CA ILE A 275 -12.88 22.94 13.15
C ILE A 275 -14.20 23.09 12.40
N ASN A 276 -14.34 24.13 11.58
CA ASN A 276 -15.54 24.39 10.80
C ASN A 276 -15.81 23.25 9.79
N TYR A 277 -14.76 22.75 9.15
CA TYR A 277 -14.84 21.61 8.25
C TYR A 277 -15.34 20.35 8.98
N LEU A 278 -14.74 20.02 10.13
CA LEU A 278 -15.18 18.87 10.95
C LEU A 278 -16.63 19.00 11.44
N LYS A 279 -17.06 20.21 11.82
CA LYS A 279 -18.47 20.46 12.19
C LYS A 279 -19.42 20.16 11.04
N ARG A 280 -19.07 20.53 9.81
CA ARG A 280 -19.90 20.22 8.63
C ARG A 280 -19.99 18.72 8.38
N ILE A 281 -18.91 17.97 8.56
CA ILE A 281 -18.95 16.50 8.48
C ILE A 281 -19.90 15.93 9.54
N ARG A 282 -19.75 16.38 10.80
CA ARG A 282 -20.63 15.97 11.91
C ARG A 282 -22.09 16.28 11.57
N ASP A 283 -22.39 17.51 11.15
CA ASP A 283 -23.75 17.96 10.83
C ASP A 283 -24.34 17.17 9.65
N TYR A 284 -23.51 16.82 8.66
CA TYR A 284 -23.90 15.93 7.57
C TYR A 284 -24.27 14.53 8.08
N VAL A 285 -23.42 13.91 8.91
CA VAL A 285 -23.65 12.56 9.45
C VAL A 285 -24.90 12.52 10.35
N GLU A 286 -25.19 13.60 11.09
CA GLU A 286 -26.40 13.71 11.89
C GLU A 286 -27.67 13.95 11.05
N SER A 287 -27.57 14.77 10.00
CA SER A 287 -28.71 15.11 9.15
C SER A 287 -29.10 13.97 8.21
N VAL A 288 -28.14 13.18 7.75
CA VAL A 288 -28.38 12.00 6.91
C VAL A 288 -28.48 10.77 7.78
N LYS A 289 -29.72 10.42 8.15
CA LYS A 289 -30.00 9.21 8.93
C LYS A 289 -29.44 7.97 8.21
N HIS A 290 -28.51 7.27 8.84
CA HIS A 290 -27.76 6.14 8.28
C HIS A 290 -26.73 6.51 7.19
N ALA A 291 -26.12 7.69 7.26
CA ALA A 291 -24.91 7.96 6.47
C ALA A 291 -23.88 6.84 6.70
N SER A 292 -23.43 6.20 5.62
CA SER A 292 -22.40 5.14 5.67
C SER A 292 -21.00 5.74 5.83
N VAL A 293 -20.84 6.59 6.85
CA VAL A 293 -19.57 7.20 7.25
C VAL A 293 -19.17 6.61 8.59
N HIS A 294 -17.98 6.03 8.63
CA HIS A 294 -17.48 5.29 9.79
C HIS A 294 -16.12 5.83 10.23
N VAL A 295 -15.93 5.85 11.55
CA VAL A 295 -14.62 6.11 12.15
C VAL A 295 -14.15 4.81 12.82
N ILE A 296 -12.94 4.37 12.46
CA ILE A 296 -12.36 3.13 12.99
C ILE A 296 -11.08 3.43 13.76
N ASN A 297 -10.88 2.74 14.87
CA ASN A 297 -9.65 2.82 15.65
C ASN A 297 -8.61 1.88 15.06
N THR A 298 -7.86 2.37 14.07
CA THR A 298 -6.74 1.65 13.46
C THR A 298 -5.48 2.51 13.56
N PRO A 299 -4.30 1.92 13.84
CA PRO A 299 -3.04 2.65 13.97
C PRO A 299 -2.45 3.05 12.60
N LEU A 300 -3.34 3.30 11.63
CA LEU A 300 -3.03 3.54 10.23
C LEU A 300 -3.15 5.05 10.05
N ASN A 301 -2.02 5.74 10.23
CA ASN A 301 -1.93 7.19 10.10
C ASN A 301 -2.48 7.61 8.72
N SER A 302 -3.46 8.51 8.72
CA SER A 302 -3.97 9.15 7.50
C SER A 302 -4.48 8.15 6.46
N LEU A 303 -5.24 7.15 6.93
CA LEU A 303 -5.96 6.20 6.09
C LEU A 303 -7.41 6.62 5.91
N SER A 304 -7.84 6.70 4.65
CA SER A 304 -9.25 6.84 4.28
C SER A 304 -9.63 5.85 3.19
N LEU A 305 -10.80 5.26 3.32
CA LEU A 305 -11.26 4.15 2.50
C LEU A 305 -12.63 4.47 1.92
N LEU A 306 -12.78 4.24 0.62
CA LEU A 306 -14.04 4.32 -0.08
C LEU A 306 -14.40 2.93 -0.59
N LEU A 307 -15.52 2.37 -0.15
CA LEU A 307 -16.03 1.07 -0.58
C LEU A 307 -17.20 1.28 -1.53
N ASP A 308 -17.02 0.96 -2.81
CA ASP A 308 -18.02 1.14 -3.86
C ASP A 308 -18.21 -0.13 -4.67
N GLY A 309 -19.33 -0.84 -4.43
CA GLY A 309 -19.57 -2.15 -5.04
C GLY A 309 -18.43 -3.13 -4.79
N ASP A 310 -17.90 -3.71 -5.87
CA ASP A 310 -16.85 -4.74 -5.83
C ASP A 310 -15.44 -4.18 -5.64
N LEU A 311 -15.26 -2.86 -5.67
CA LEU A 311 -13.95 -2.20 -5.54
C LEU A 311 -13.89 -1.25 -4.34
N SER A 312 -12.70 -1.20 -3.73
CA SER A 312 -12.36 -0.29 -2.64
C SER A 312 -11.17 0.56 -3.05
N LEU A 313 -11.25 1.86 -2.78
CA LEU A 313 -10.14 2.79 -2.88
C LEU A 313 -9.57 3.04 -1.50
N ILE A 314 -8.29 2.74 -1.33
CA ILE A 314 -7.52 3.01 -0.12
C ILE A 314 -6.64 4.21 -0.37
N SER A 315 -6.79 5.25 0.43
CA SER A 315 -5.93 6.44 0.43
C SER A 315 -5.04 6.43 1.65
N LEU A 316 -3.73 6.52 1.42
CA LEU A 316 -2.69 6.56 2.45
C LEU A 316 -1.79 7.77 2.21
N VAL A 317 -1.42 8.49 3.27
CA VAL A 317 -0.34 9.49 3.17
C VAL A 317 0.99 8.78 3.26
N HIS A 318 1.79 8.87 2.20
CA HIS A 318 3.11 8.27 2.17
C HIS A 318 4.02 8.97 3.20
N PRO A 319 4.58 8.26 4.19
CA PRO A 319 5.24 8.87 5.34
C PRO A 319 6.42 9.79 5.01
N PHE A 320 7.15 9.53 3.91
CA PHE A 320 8.33 10.31 3.54
C PHE A 320 8.02 11.46 2.59
N SER A 321 7.44 11.15 1.43
CA SER A 321 7.05 12.16 0.45
C SER A 321 5.89 13.06 0.90
N GLN A 322 5.14 12.67 1.94
CA GLN A 322 3.91 13.33 2.39
C GLN A 322 2.82 13.41 1.30
N LYS A 323 3.01 12.72 0.17
CA LYS A 323 2.05 12.65 -0.92
C LYS A 323 0.96 11.64 -0.59
N VAL A 324 -0.26 11.95 -0.99
CA VAL A 324 -1.36 11.00 -0.93
C VAL A 324 -1.18 9.96 -2.03
N LYS A 325 -1.38 8.70 -1.64
CA LYS A 325 -1.29 7.55 -2.51
C LYS A 325 -2.54 6.71 -2.42
N TYR A 326 -2.96 6.20 -3.57
CA TYR A 326 -4.22 5.55 -3.78
C TYR A 326 -4.00 4.12 -4.24
N HIS A 327 -4.65 3.16 -3.60
CA HIS A 327 -4.60 1.75 -3.98
C HIS A 327 -5.99 1.20 -4.18
N ILE A 328 -6.23 0.57 -5.32
CA ILE A 328 -7.51 -0.10 -5.60
C ILE A 328 -7.43 -1.57 -5.21
N PHE A 329 -8.43 -2.05 -4.51
CA PHE A 329 -8.59 -3.43 -4.07
C PHE A 329 -9.99 -3.93 -4.35
N SER A 330 -10.18 -5.26 -4.37
CA SER A 330 -11.53 -5.81 -4.32
C SER A 330 -12.13 -5.60 -2.92
N SER A 331 -13.36 -5.10 -2.86
CA SER A 331 -14.12 -4.91 -1.62
C SER A 331 -14.33 -6.21 -0.86
N SER A 332 -14.44 -7.35 -1.56
CA SER A 332 -14.52 -8.68 -0.92
C SER A 332 -13.31 -8.99 -0.03
N LEU A 333 -12.16 -8.41 -0.33
CA LEU A 333 -10.93 -8.61 0.43
C LEU A 333 -10.84 -7.71 1.65
N ILE A 334 -11.46 -6.53 1.68
CA ILE A 334 -11.23 -5.56 2.77
C ILE A 334 -12.50 -5.32 3.60
N GLY A 335 -13.68 -5.41 3.00
CA GLY A 335 -14.98 -5.21 3.65
C GLY A 335 -15.11 -5.94 4.99
N PRO A 336 -14.82 -7.26 5.07
CA PRO A 336 -14.91 -8.00 6.34
C PRO A 336 -13.98 -7.46 7.45
N GLU A 337 -12.77 -6.98 7.10
CA GLU A 337 -11.85 -6.38 8.06
C GLU A 337 -12.39 -5.05 8.59
N LEU A 338 -13.01 -4.24 7.72
CA LEU A 338 -13.59 -2.95 8.08
C LEU A 338 -14.87 -3.06 8.90
N GLU A 339 -15.77 -3.97 8.53
CA GLU A 339 -16.98 -4.25 9.31
C GLU A 339 -16.61 -4.69 10.73
N ASN A 340 -15.63 -5.58 10.85
CA ASN A 340 -15.12 -6.00 12.16
C ASN A 340 -14.45 -4.83 12.90
N ALA A 341 -13.66 -3.99 12.23
CA ALA A 341 -13.04 -2.83 12.85
C ALA A 341 -14.08 -1.82 13.37
N CYS A 342 -15.19 -1.62 12.67
CA CYS A 342 -16.32 -0.80 13.12
C CYS A 342 -16.94 -1.35 14.41
N VAL A 343 -17.23 -2.65 14.44
CA VAL A 343 -17.81 -3.31 15.63
C VAL A 343 -16.87 -3.24 16.83
N VAL A 344 -15.58 -3.46 16.62
CA VAL A 344 -14.58 -3.42 17.69
C VAL A 344 -14.34 -2.00 18.20
N SER A 345 -14.38 -1.00 17.32
CA SER A 345 -14.13 0.39 17.67
C SER A 345 -15.31 1.02 18.40
N ASP A 346 -16.54 0.69 18.00
CA ASP A 346 -17.81 1.23 18.54
C ASP A 346 -17.79 2.77 18.66
N ILE A 347 -17.25 3.44 17.63
CA ILE A 347 -17.10 4.90 17.60
C ILE A 347 -18.34 5.52 16.97
N ASN A 348 -19.07 6.31 17.76
CA ASN A 348 -20.00 7.29 17.21
C ASN A 348 -19.22 8.46 16.59
N VAL A 349 -19.41 8.68 15.29
CA VAL A 349 -18.66 9.67 14.50
C VAL A 349 -18.86 11.09 15.04
N SER A 350 -20.10 11.50 15.30
CA SER A 350 -20.42 12.84 15.79
C SER A 350 -19.82 13.10 17.17
N ASP A 351 -20.02 12.16 18.10
CA ASP A 351 -19.45 12.25 19.45
C ASP A 351 -17.93 12.27 19.44
N TYR A 352 -17.30 11.56 18.51
CA TYR A 352 -15.85 11.56 18.36
C TYR A 352 -15.33 12.90 17.84
N ILE A 353 -15.94 13.45 16.79
CA ILE A 353 -15.58 14.75 16.24
C ILE A 353 -15.72 15.86 17.30
N ASP A 354 -16.84 15.89 18.04
CA ASP A 354 -17.06 16.89 19.09
C ASP A 354 -16.02 16.81 20.22
N ARG A 355 -15.60 15.59 20.60
CA ARG A 355 -14.52 15.38 21.57
C ARG A 355 -13.18 15.90 21.05
N GLN A 356 -12.83 15.62 19.79
CA GLN A 356 -11.59 16.10 19.18
C GLN A 356 -11.55 17.64 19.09
N ILE A 357 -12.66 18.26 18.65
CA ILE A 357 -12.80 19.72 18.59
C ILE A 357 -12.63 20.33 20.00
N SER A 358 -13.30 19.76 21.00
CA SER A 358 -13.21 20.24 22.38
C SER A 358 -11.77 20.17 22.92
N GLN A 359 -11.04 19.10 22.59
CA GLN A 359 -9.63 18.96 22.96
C GLN A 359 -8.75 20.01 22.25
N ALA A 360 -8.95 20.24 20.95
CA ALA A 360 -8.19 21.25 20.21
C ALA A 360 -8.39 22.67 20.74
N GLN A 361 -9.61 23.00 21.16
CA GLN A 361 -9.93 24.30 21.77
C GLN A 361 -9.37 24.47 23.19
N LEU A 362 -8.95 23.40 23.87
CA LEU A 362 -8.33 23.46 25.20
C LEU A 362 -6.80 23.61 25.13
N HIS A 363 -6.18 23.19 24.03
CA HIS A 363 -4.73 23.14 23.86
C HIS A 363 -4.15 24.31 23.03
N HIS A 364 -5.01 25.15 22.46
CA HIS A 364 -4.70 26.41 21.77
C HIS A 364 -5.48 27.55 22.40
#